data_AF-A0A521CTK6-F1
#
_entry.id   AF-A0A521CTK6-F1
#
_cell.length_a   1.000
_cell.length_b   1.000
_cell.length_c   1.000
_cell.angle_alpha   90.00
_cell.angle_beta   90.00
_cell.angle_gamma   90.00
#
_symmetry.space_group_name_H-M   'P 1'
#
loop_
_entity.id
_entity.type
_entity.pdbx_description
1 polymer ?
#
loop_
_entity_poly.entity_id
_entity_poly.type
_entity_poly.pdbx_seq_one_letter_code
_entity_poly.pdbx_strand_id
1 'polypeptide(L)' 'MKTIKRLSRRDLELVNGAAISRCDGCPTHLIFGPGSSSDPSCEAYWTLSENCRMCVIVSTDCFVAITAD' A
#
# COMPACT_ATOMS: atom_id res chain seq x y z
N MET A 1 32.34 -15.91 -2.76
CA MET A 1 30.98 -16.31 -3.19
C MET A 1 30.04 -16.14 -2.01
N LYS A 2 28.93 -15.39 -2.14
CA LYS A 2 27.98 -15.22 -1.02
C LYS A 2 27.12 -16.48 -0.93
N THR A 3 27.07 -17.11 0.24
CA THR A 3 26.22 -18.28 0.50
C THR A 3 24.77 -17.82 0.61
N ILE A 4 24.01 -17.96 -0.47
CA ILE A 4 22.58 -17.61 -0.47
C ILE A 4 21.83 -18.77 0.20
N LYS A 5 21.44 -18.59 1.46
CA LYS A 5 20.58 -19.57 2.15
C LYS A 5 19.20 -19.57 1.48
N ARG A 6 18.79 -20.73 0.96
CA ARG A 6 17.41 -20.94 0.49
C ARG A 6 16.50 -21.02 1.72
N LEU A 7 15.57 -20.09 1.82
CA LEU A 7 14.51 -20.12 2.84
C LEU A 7 13.40 -21.07 2.38
N SER A 8 12.81 -21.80 3.32
CA SER A 8 11.55 -22.50 3.03
C SER A 8 10.41 -21.49 2.89
N ARG A 9 9.32 -21.90 2.25
CA ARG A 9 8.14 -21.02 2.08
C ARG A 9 7.58 -20.54 3.42
N ARG A 10 7.55 -21.40 4.44
CA ARG A 10 7.13 -21.05 5.81
C ARG A 10 8.08 -20.06 6.47
N ASP A 11 9.38 -20.21 6.25
CA ASP A 11 10.37 -19.27 6.80
C ASP A 11 10.28 -17.92 6.11
N LEU A 12 9.96 -17.90 4.81
CA LEU A 12 9.77 -16.68 4.03
C LEU A 12 8.57 -15.86 4.52
N GLU A 13 7.50 -16.52 4.95
CA GLU A 13 6.30 -15.88 5.55
C GLU A 13 6.62 -15.18 6.87
N LEU A 14 7.63 -15.67 7.61
CA LEU A 14 8.11 -15.06 8.86
C LEU A 14 9.14 -13.95 8.64
N VAL A 15 9.67 -13.82 7.41
CA VAL A 15 10.53 -12.69 7.07
C VAL A 15 9.65 -11.46 6.92
N ASN A 16 9.57 -10.70 8.00
CA ASN A 16 9.07 -9.35 7.97
C ASN A 16 9.95 -8.53 7.01
N GLY A 17 9.44 -8.26 5.81
CA GLY A 17 10.11 -7.37 4.88
C GLY A 17 10.33 -5.99 5.51
N ALA A 18 11.32 -5.24 5.03
CA ALA A 18 11.59 -3.85 5.46
C ALA A 18 10.41 -2.87 5.21
N ALA A 19 9.28 -3.38 4.72
CA ALA A 19 8.04 -2.66 4.49
C ALA A 19 7.23 -2.43 5.79
N ILE A 20 7.35 -3.28 6.81
CA ILE A 20 6.46 -3.21 7.99
C ILE A 20 6.64 -1.89 8.74
N SER A 21 7.88 -1.44 8.96
CA SER A 21 8.15 -0.21 9.70
C SER A 21 7.84 1.08 8.95
N ARG A 22 7.62 1.02 7.62
CA ARG A 22 7.36 2.23 6.83
C ARG A 22 5.91 2.67 6.92
N CYS A 23 5.01 1.71 7.09
CA CYS A 23 3.58 1.93 7.13
C CYS A 23 3.02 2.07 8.56
N ASP A 24 3.89 2.00 9.58
CA ASP A 24 3.48 2.18 10.98
C ASP A 24 2.84 3.57 11.17
N GLY A 25 1.61 3.57 11.68
CA GLY A 25 0.79 4.78 11.86
C GLY A 25 0.00 5.23 10.61
N CYS A 26 0.15 4.55 9.47
CA CYS A 26 -0.69 4.79 8.30
C CYS A 26 -2.03 4.04 8.41
N PRO A 27 -3.11 4.56 7.80
CA PRO A 27 -4.44 3.93 7.85
C PRO A 27 -4.55 2.75 6.87
N THR A 28 -3.74 1.71 7.06
CA THR A 28 -3.62 0.54 6.16
C THR A 28 -4.88 -0.34 6.10
N HIS A 29 -5.77 -0.19 7.07
CA HIS A 29 -7.05 -0.91 7.15
C HIS A 29 -8.18 -0.23 6.38
N LEU A 30 -7.95 0.98 5.85
CA LEU A 30 -8.94 1.71 5.08
C LEU A 30 -8.74 1.50 3.58
N ILE A 31 -9.84 1.56 2.84
CA ILE A 31 -9.86 1.55 1.38
C ILE A 31 -10.32 2.94 0.94
N PHE A 32 -9.52 3.63 0.14
CA PHE A 32 -9.83 4.98 -0.32
C PHE A 32 -10.53 4.95 -1.69
N GLY A 33 -11.59 5.71 -1.85
CA GLY A 33 -12.31 5.86 -3.11
C GLY A 33 -13.76 5.35 -3.05
N PRO A 34 -14.47 5.40 -4.19
CA PRO A 34 -15.86 4.99 -4.25
C PRO A 34 -15.98 3.46 -4.12
N GLY A 35 -16.56 2.99 -3.02
CA GLY A 35 -16.70 1.54 -2.76
C GLY A 35 -17.69 1.20 -1.64
N SER A 36 -17.69 1.99 -0.56
CA SER A 36 -18.67 1.92 0.52
C SER A 36 -18.94 3.30 1.10
N SER A 37 -20.09 3.49 1.75
CA SER A 37 -20.45 4.75 2.44
C SER A 37 -19.54 5.07 3.63
N SER A 38 -18.80 4.09 4.12
CA SER A 38 -17.84 4.22 5.23
C SER A 38 -16.40 4.47 4.78
N ASP A 39 -16.13 4.39 3.48
CA ASP A 39 -14.77 4.45 2.94
C ASP A 39 -14.34 5.92 2.75
N PRO A 40 -13.10 6.29 3.12
CA PRO A 40 -12.59 7.63 2.90
C PRO A 40 -12.53 8.00 1.41
N SER A 41 -12.74 9.29 1.10
CA SER A 41 -12.77 9.80 -0.27
C SER A 41 -11.39 9.75 -0.95
N CYS A 42 -11.39 9.87 -2.29
CA CYS A 42 -10.16 10.04 -3.06
C CYS A 42 -9.35 11.28 -2.64
N GLU A 43 -10.02 12.36 -2.21
CA GLU A 43 -9.34 13.56 -1.71
C GLU A 43 -8.56 13.26 -0.44
N ALA A 44 -9.14 12.47 0.47
CA ALA A 44 -8.46 12.06 1.70
C ALA A 44 -7.19 11.24 1.38
N TYR A 45 -7.21 10.41 0.34
CA TYR A 45 -6.01 9.70 -0.12
C TYR A 45 -4.89 10.66 -0.54
N TRP A 46 -5.22 11.69 -1.32
CA TRP A 46 -4.23 12.66 -1.80
C TRP A 46 -3.67 13.57 -0.71
N THR A 47 -4.35 13.70 0.44
CA THR A 47 -3.83 14.41 1.62
C THR A 47 -2.85 13.59 2.47
N LEU A 48 -2.75 12.27 2.24
CA LEU A 48 -1.79 11.43 2.95
C LEU A 48 -0.34 11.80 2.60
N SER A 49 0.56 11.61 3.56
CA SER A 49 1.99 11.66 3.28
C SER A 49 2.35 10.66 2.18
N GLU A 50 3.37 10.98 1.39
CA GLU A 50 3.83 10.09 0.31
C GLU A 50 4.15 8.68 0.80
N ASN A 51 4.69 8.56 2.02
CA ASN A 51 4.91 7.28 2.66
C ASN A 51 3.60 6.50 2.84
N CYS A 52 2.58 7.11 3.44
CA CYS A 52 1.31 6.43 3.65
C CYS A 52 0.54 6.12 2.36
N ARG A 53 0.71 6.92 1.30
CA ARG A 53 0.09 6.63 -0.01
C ARG A 53 0.57 5.31 -0.63
N MET A 54 1.77 4.85 -0.28
CA MET A 54 2.31 3.54 -0.72
C MET A 54 1.82 2.37 0.13
N CYS A 55 1.13 2.64 1.25
CA CYS A 55 0.78 1.65 2.26
C CYS A 55 -0.71 1.32 2.34
N VAL A 56 -1.56 2.06 1.62
CA VAL A 56 -3.03 1.95 1.69
C VAL A 56 -3.60 1.42 0.38
N ILE A 57 -4.80 0.87 0.44
CA ILE A 57 -5.55 0.44 -0.75
C ILE A 57 -6.34 1.66 -1.25
N VAL A 58 -6.28 1.93 -2.55
CA VAL A 58 -7.00 3.04 -3.20
C VAL A 58 -7.64 2.54 -4.49
N SER A 59 -8.89 2.98 -4.76
CA SER A 59 -9.58 2.68 -6.00
C SER A 59 -8.87 3.35 -7.19
N THR A 60 -8.85 2.65 -8.32
CA THR A 60 -8.37 3.21 -9.59
C THR A 60 -9.17 4.44 -10.03
N ASP A 61 -10.42 4.58 -9.57
CA ASP A 61 -11.27 5.74 -9.86
C ASP A 61 -10.70 7.06 -9.28
N CYS A 62 -9.77 6.98 -8.32
CA CYS A 62 -9.09 8.16 -7.77
C CYS A 62 -7.99 8.70 -8.68
N PHE A 63 -7.68 8.03 -9.80
CA PHE A 63 -6.66 8.41 -10.75
C PHE A 63 -7.28 8.81 -12.09
N VAL A 64 -6.76 9.88 -12.69
CA VAL A 64 -7.16 10.31 -14.03
C VAL A 64 -6.30 9.59 -15.05
N ALA A 65 -6.93 8.97 -16.06
CA ALA A 65 -6.21 8.37 -17.17
C ALA A 65 -5.49 9.46 -17.97
N ILE A 66 -4.17 9.34 -18.11
CA ILE A 66 -3.42 10.17 -19.06
C ILE A 66 -3.55 9.50 -20.43
N THR A 67 -4.40 10.04 -21.30
CA THR A 67 -4.41 9.69 -22.72
C THR A 67 -3.26 10.44 -23.39
N ALA A 68 -2.35 9.72 -24.04
CA ALA A 68 -1.36 10.33 -24.92
C ALA A 68 -2.04 10.60 -26.27
N ASP A 69 -2.24 11.88 -26.60
CA ASP A 69 -2.71 12.34 -27.91
C ASP A 69 -1.59 12.28 -28.96
#